data_AF-A0A5P9NNN1-F1
#
_entry.id   AF-A0A5P9NNN1-F1
#
_cell.length_a   1.000
_cell.length_b   1.000
_cell.length_c   1.000
_cell.angle_alpha   90.00
_cell.angle_beta   90.00
_cell.angle_gamma   90.00
#
_symmetry.space_group_name_H-M   'P 1'
#
loop_
_entity.id
_entity.type
_entity.pdbx_description
1 polymer ?
#
loop_
_entity_poly.entity_id
_entity_poly.type
_entity_poly.pdbx_seq_one_letter_code
_entity_poly.pdbx_strand_id
1 'polypeptide(L)'
;MEYNADEHSIKCPKCGHGMNEITYGGDVVIDRCTHCQGIWFDIGEAEALKGKWMGDALDMGDPDEGKKWDAVEDISCPRCGKDMEKRSDPDQPHIWFEECAEHGMFMDAGEFTDYKHETWADWFRGLIKGGR
;
A
#
# COMPACT_ATOMS: atom_id res chain seq x y z
N MET A 1 -11.61 -0.85 13.57
CA MET A 1 -11.37 -0.78 15.04
C MET A 1 -10.52 0.44 15.34
N GLU A 2 -10.78 1.15 16.44
CA GLU A 2 -9.91 2.26 16.85
C GLU A 2 -8.47 1.77 17.03
N TYR A 3 -7.49 2.66 16.85
CA TYR A 3 -6.09 2.28 17.01
C TYR A 3 -5.78 1.94 18.48
N ASN A 4 -5.18 0.77 18.67
CA ASN A 4 -4.67 0.29 19.95
C ASN A 4 -3.24 -0.24 19.73
N ALA A 5 -2.25 0.34 20.42
CA ALA A 5 -0.84 -0.01 20.28
C ALA A 5 -0.51 -1.43 20.79
N ASP A 6 -1.37 -2.04 21.61
CA ASP A 6 -1.20 -3.42 22.09
C ASP A 6 -1.66 -4.46 21.05
N GLU A 7 -2.47 -4.05 20.07
CA GLU A 7 -3.12 -4.95 19.10
C GLU A 7 -2.74 -4.66 17.64
N HIS A 8 -2.31 -3.43 17.34
CA HIS A 8 -2.05 -2.95 15.98
C HIS A 8 -0.60 -2.46 15.84
N SER A 9 0.06 -2.88 14.76
CA SER A 9 1.43 -2.52 14.40
C SER A 9 1.59 -1.02 14.10
N ILE A 10 0.59 -0.42 13.45
CA ILE A 10 0.55 0.97 13.04
C ILE A 10 -0.86 1.57 13.08
N LYS A 11 -0.88 2.91 13.17
CA LYS A 11 -2.07 3.71 12.98
C LYS A 11 -2.21 4.06 11.49
N CYS A 12 -3.38 3.84 10.92
CA CYS A 12 -3.65 4.16 9.53
C CYS A 12 -3.45 5.65 9.26
N PRO A 13 -2.60 6.02 8.29
CA PRO A 13 -2.32 7.42 8.01
C PRO A 13 -3.50 8.15 7.35
N LYS A 14 -4.43 7.41 6.71
CA LYS A 14 -5.62 7.97 6.05
C LYS A 14 -6.78 8.26 7.00
N CYS A 15 -7.16 7.28 7.82
CA CYS A 15 -8.38 7.35 8.65
C CYS A 15 -8.13 7.24 10.16
N GLY A 16 -6.88 7.08 10.59
CA GLY A 16 -6.48 7.04 12.00
C GLY A 16 -6.87 5.77 12.77
N HIS A 17 -7.47 4.78 12.13
CA HIS A 17 -7.83 3.50 12.74
C HIS A 17 -6.65 2.53 12.80
N GLY A 18 -6.75 1.46 13.59
CA GLY A 18 -5.71 0.43 13.66
C GLY A 18 -5.56 -0.34 12.36
N MET A 19 -4.33 -0.72 12.04
CA MET A 19 -4.01 -1.64 10.93
C MET A 19 -3.56 -2.99 11.49
N ASN A 20 -4.04 -4.06 10.86
CA ASN A 20 -3.70 -5.43 11.22
C ASN A 20 -2.65 -5.98 10.27
N GLU A 21 -1.62 -6.63 10.81
CA GLU A 21 -0.65 -7.39 10.04
C GLU A 21 -1.32 -8.62 9.41
N ILE A 22 -1.13 -8.77 8.10
CA ILE A 22 -1.57 -9.93 7.34
C ILE A 22 -0.36 -10.53 6.65
N THR A 23 -0.07 -11.80 6.97
CA THR A 23 1.03 -12.53 6.35
C THR A 23 0.56 -13.23 5.07
N TYR A 24 1.29 -13.01 3.98
CA TYR A 24 1.04 -13.59 2.68
C TYR A 24 2.23 -14.40 2.16
N GLY A 25 1.91 -15.57 1.63
CA GLY A 25 2.91 -16.51 1.12
C GLY A 25 3.95 -16.96 2.16
N GLY A 26 3.68 -16.78 3.46
CA GLY A 26 4.52 -17.23 4.57
C GLY A 26 5.63 -16.29 5.03
N ASP A 27 6.00 -15.26 4.26
CA ASP A 27 7.15 -14.39 4.58
C ASP A 27 6.98 -12.92 4.18
N VAL A 28 5.87 -12.54 3.53
CA VAL A 28 5.54 -11.12 3.36
C VAL A 28 4.50 -10.76 4.39
N VAL A 29 4.77 -9.73 5.18
CA VAL A 29 3.78 -9.09 6.04
C VAL A 29 3.31 -7.83 5.33
N ILE A 30 2.03 -7.51 5.44
CA ILE A 30 1.47 -6.22 5.05
C ILE A 30 0.53 -5.76 6.13
N ASP A 31 0.33 -4.46 6.27
CA ASP A 31 -0.62 -3.90 7.21
C ASP A 31 -1.89 -3.49 6.47
N ARG A 32 -3.05 -4.01 6.87
CA ARG A 32 -4.36 -3.57 6.33
C ARG A 32 -5.15 -2.80 7.37
N CYS A 33 -5.65 -1.64 6.99
CA CYS A 33 -6.54 -0.87 7.84
C CYS A 33 -7.85 -1.62 8.12
N THR A 34 -8.23 -1.69 9.39
CA THR A 34 -9.48 -2.32 9.85
C THR A 34 -10.74 -1.50 9.52
N HIS A 35 -10.59 -0.30 8.96
CA HIS A 35 -11.69 0.60 8.61
C HIS A 35 -11.71 0.91 7.11
N CYS A 36 -10.81 1.75 6.61
CA CYS A 36 -10.80 2.16 5.20
C CYS A 36 -10.26 1.08 4.25
N GLN A 37 -9.82 -0.07 4.76
CA GLN A 37 -9.23 -1.18 4.00
C GLN A 37 -7.95 -0.87 3.22
N GLY A 38 -7.42 0.36 3.30
CA GLY A 38 -6.13 0.73 2.71
C GLY A 38 -4.97 -0.09 3.26
N ILE A 39 -3.92 -0.22 2.46
CA ILE A 39 -2.81 -1.15 2.69
C ILE A 39 -1.52 -0.35 2.85
N TRP A 40 -0.76 -0.71 3.88
CA TRP A 40 0.60 -0.23 4.09
C TRP A 40 1.59 -1.36 3.82
N PHE A 41 2.66 -1.01 3.11
CA PHE A 41 3.78 -1.89 2.83
C PHE A 41 5.03 -1.24 3.40
N ASP A 42 5.74 -1.91 4.30
CA ASP A 42 7.07 -1.45 4.72
C ASP A 42 8.08 -1.62 3.57
N ILE A 43 9.22 -0.93 3.66
CA ILE A 43 10.28 -1.00 2.64
C ILE A 43 10.68 -2.45 2.39
N GLY A 44 10.71 -2.82 1.10
CA GLY A 44 11.07 -4.17 0.65
C GLY A 44 9.91 -5.17 0.67
N GLU A 45 8.81 -4.93 1.40
CA GLU A 45 7.65 -5.84 1.43
C GLU A 45 6.87 -5.80 0.11
N ALA A 46 6.64 -4.58 -0.40
CA ALA A 46 6.09 -4.38 -1.73
C ALA A 46 6.93 -5.07 -2.81
N GLU A 47 8.26 -5.17 -2.63
CA GLU A 47 9.16 -5.88 -3.53
C GLU A 47 9.09 -7.39 -3.36
N ALA A 48 9.02 -7.88 -2.12
CA ALA A 48 8.89 -9.31 -1.81
C ALA A 48 7.59 -9.90 -2.36
N LEU A 49 6.51 -9.12 -2.39
CA LEU A 49 5.24 -9.52 -3.02
C LEU A 49 5.34 -9.70 -4.54
N LYS A 50 6.25 -8.99 -5.22
CA LYS A 50 6.46 -9.12 -6.68
C LYS A 50 6.90 -10.53 -7.08
N GLY A 51 7.58 -11.23 -6.18
CA GLY A 51 8.05 -12.60 -6.42
C GLY A 51 6.97 -13.67 -6.23
N LYS A 52 5.77 -13.33 -5.76
CA LYS A 52 4.76 -14.30 -5.31
C LYS A 52 3.50 -14.22 -6.17
N TRP A 53 3.21 -15.33 -6.84
CA TRP A 53 2.02 -15.61 -7.66
C TRP A 53 0.69 -15.37 -6.93
N MET A 54 0.67 -15.32 -5.59
CA MET A 54 -0.56 -15.24 -4.78
C MET A 54 -0.95 -13.82 -4.35
N GLY A 55 -0.56 -12.81 -5.13
CA GLY A 55 -0.91 -11.42 -4.87
C GLY A 55 -2.39 -11.07 -5.10
N ASP A 56 -3.18 -12.01 -5.61
CA ASP A 56 -4.61 -11.85 -5.95
C ASP A 56 -5.54 -11.90 -4.73
N ALA A 57 -5.07 -12.44 -3.60
CA ALA A 57 -5.84 -12.59 -2.36
C ALA A 57 -5.68 -11.41 -1.37
N LEU A 58 -4.98 -10.35 -1.79
CA LEU A 58 -4.59 -9.22 -0.93
C LEU A 58 -5.57 -8.06 -0.97
N ASP A 59 -6.67 -8.12 -1.71
CA ASP A 59 -7.53 -6.95 -1.80
C ASP A 59 -8.99 -7.37 -1.93
N MET A 60 -9.59 -7.66 -0.77
CA MET A 60 -11.04 -7.81 -0.61
C MET A 60 -11.68 -6.49 -0.14
N GLY A 61 -11.02 -5.34 -0.38
CA GLY A 61 -11.57 -4.04 -0.06
C GLY A 61 -12.70 -3.69 -1.03
N ASP A 62 -13.78 -3.09 -0.50
CA ASP A 62 -14.85 -2.54 -1.32
C ASP A 62 -14.37 -1.22 -1.96
N PRO A 63 -14.28 -1.12 -3.30
CA PRO A 63 -13.86 0.11 -3.99
C PRO A 63 -14.73 1.34 -3.66
N ASP A 64 -15.99 1.12 -3.26
CA ASP A 64 -16.89 2.20 -2.87
C ASP A 64 -16.62 2.74 -1.45
N GLU A 65 -15.88 2.01 -0.62
CA GLU A 65 -15.33 2.54 0.64
C GLU A 65 -14.07 3.39 0.40
N GLY A 66 -13.22 3.02 -0.57
CA GLY A 66 -12.02 3.78 -0.94
C GLY A 66 -12.34 5.20 -1.40
N LYS A 67 -13.34 5.34 -2.29
CA LYS A 67 -13.81 6.64 -2.83
C LYS A 67 -14.24 7.66 -1.78
N LYS A 68 -14.56 7.22 -0.55
CA LYS A 68 -14.95 8.12 0.55
C LYS A 68 -13.75 8.87 1.13
N TRP A 69 -12.54 8.37 0.89
CA TRP A 69 -11.29 8.91 1.43
C TRP A 69 -10.42 9.62 0.38
N ASP A 70 -10.87 9.70 -0.88
CA ASP A 70 -10.20 10.43 -1.98
C ASP A 70 -9.87 11.90 -1.63
N ALA A 71 -10.60 12.50 -0.69
CA ALA A 71 -10.38 13.88 -0.25
C ALA A 71 -9.21 14.06 0.73
N VAL A 72 -8.61 12.97 1.24
CA VAL A 72 -7.47 13.01 2.17
C VAL A 72 -6.20 12.72 1.38
N GLU A 73 -5.65 13.74 0.72
CA GLU A 73 -4.46 13.60 -0.13
C GLU A 73 -3.14 13.82 0.62
N ASP A 74 -3.18 14.54 1.75
CA ASP A 74 -2.01 14.84 2.57
C ASP A 74 -1.99 13.93 3.80
N ILE A 75 -1.24 12.83 3.71
CA ILE A 75 -1.05 11.90 4.82
C ILE A 75 0.41 11.91 5.30
N SER A 76 0.60 11.65 6.60
CA SER A 76 1.92 11.54 7.21
C SER A 76 2.30 10.08 7.41
N CYS A 77 3.59 9.78 7.26
CA CYS A 77 4.13 8.43 7.46
C CYS A 77 3.82 7.93 8.89
N PRO A 78 3.20 6.74 9.04
CA PRO A 78 2.84 6.21 10.36
C PRO A 78 4.06 5.78 11.20
N ARG A 79 5.25 5.66 10.59
CA ARG A 79 6.50 5.30 11.26
C ARG A 79 7.30 6.51 11.74
N CYS A 80 7.40 7.59 10.94
CA CYS A 80 8.24 8.75 11.28
C CYS A 80 7.52 10.10 11.35
N GLY A 81 6.25 10.18 10.96
CA GLY A 81 5.43 11.39 11.01
C GLY A 81 5.76 12.46 9.97
N LYS A 82 6.69 12.21 9.04
CA LYS A 82 6.95 13.12 7.91
C LYS A 82 5.83 13.02 6.88
N ASP A 83 5.60 14.10 6.14
CA ASP A 83 4.67 14.10 5.01
C ASP A 83 5.12 13.09 3.94
N MET A 84 4.15 12.40 3.36
CA MET A 84 4.40 11.40 2.31
C MET A 84 4.31 12.05 0.93
N GLU A 85 5.09 11.53 -0.02
CA GLU A 85 5.06 12.01 -1.40
C GLU A 85 4.03 11.23 -2.21
N LYS A 86 3.10 11.93 -2.85
CA LYS A 86 2.17 11.32 -3.79
C LYS A 86 2.89 10.96 -5.09
N ARG A 87 2.85 9.69 -5.47
CA ARG A 87 3.51 9.11 -6.64
C ARG A 87 2.45 8.35 -7.44
N SER A 88 2.71 8.19 -8.75
CA SER A 88 1.90 7.35 -9.61
C SER A 88 2.75 6.26 -10.22
N ASP A 89 2.12 5.16 -10.60
CA ASP A 89 2.77 4.16 -11.43
C ASP A 89 3.09 4.74 -12.82
N PRO A 90 4.34 4.68 -13.30
CA PRO A 90 4.72 5.20 -14.62
C PRO A 90 3.94 4.59 -15.78
N ASP A 91 3.49 3.34 -15.66
CA ASP A 91 2.82 2.62 -16.74
C ASP A 91 1.33 2.50 -16.53
N GLN A 92 0.87 2.78 -15.32
CA GLN A 92 -0.54 2.94 -14.98
C GLN A 92 -0.76 4.25 -14.21
N PRO A 93 -0.76 5.42 -14.91
CA PRO A 93 -0.84 6.74 -14.27
C PRO A 93 -2.15 7.01 -13.51
N HIS A 94 -3.13 6.12 -13.62
CA HIS A 94 -4.38 6.16 -12.86
C HIS A 94 -4.22 5.59 -11.45
N ILE A 95 -3.07 4.96 -11.14
CA ILE A 95 -2.78 4.35 -9.86
C ILE A 95 -1.88 5.28 -9.08
N TRP A 96 -2.41 5.77 -7.96
CA TRP A 96 -1.71 6.66 -7.07
C TRP A 96 -1.35 5.92 -5.79
N PHE A 97 -0.27 6.35 -5.17
CA PHE A 97 0.14 5.85 -3.86
C PHE A 97 1.00 6.92 -3.18
N GLU A 98 0.98 6.92 -1.86
CA GLU A 98 1.83 7.79 -1.07
C GLU A 98 3.08 7.04 -0.60
N GLU A 99 4.25 7.63 -0.77
CA GLU A 99 5.54 7.02 -0.44
C GLU A 99 6.27 7.80 0.66
N CYS A 100 6.84 7.05 1.61
CA CYS A 100 7.90 7.50 2.49
C CYS A 100 9.19 6.76 2.14
N ALA A 101 10.17 7.49 1.59
CA ALA A 101 11.43 6.94 1.10
C ALA A 101 12.25 6.15 2.15
N GLU A 102 11.96 6.32 3.44
CA GLU A 102 12.66 5.65 4.55
C GLU A 102 11.89 4.47 5.17
N HIS A 103 10.57 4.37 4.96
CA HIS A 103 9.76 3.43 5.74
C HIS A 103 8.79 2.59 4.91
N GLY A 104 8.21 3.10 3.82
CA GLY A 104 7.23 2.32 3.08
C GLY A 104 6.29 3.14 2.22
N MET A 105 5.22 2.50 1.76
CA MET A 105 4.19 3.12 0.93
C MET A 105 2.78 2.76 1.42
N PHE A 106 1.83 3.64 1.15
CA PHE A 106 0.41 3.44 1.40
C PHE A 106 -0.36 3.41 0.08
N MET A 107 -1.35 2.53 -0.02
CA MET A 107 -2.29 2.46 -1.13
C MET A 107 -3.72 2.47 -0.59
N ASP A 108 -4.60 3.23 -1.24
CA ASP A 108 -6.01 3.23 -0.89
C ASP A 108 -6.69 1.90 -1.29
N ALA A 109 -7.81 1.59 -0.64
CA ALA A 109 -8.53 0.34 -0.89
C ALA A 109 -9.03 0.27 -2.33
N GLY A 110 -8.80 -0.86 -3.00
CA GLY A 110 -9.20 -1.07 -4.39
C GLY A 110 -8.20 -0.57 -5.44
N GLU A 111 -7.28 0.35 -5.10
CA GLU A 111 -6.23 0.80 -6.03
C GLU A 111 -5.22 -0.32 -6.34
N PHE A 112 -5.00 -1.23 -5.39
CA PHE A 112 -4.14 -2.40 -5.61
C PHE A 112 -4.80 -3.45 -6.53
N THR A 113 -6.13 -3.49 -6.59
CA THR A 113 -6.87 -4.38 -7.49
C THR A 113 -6.70 -3.93 -8.95
N ASP A 114 -6.82 -2.63 -9.22
CA ASP A 114 -6.63 -2.05 -10.57
C ASP A 114 -5.18 -2.20 -11.06
N TYR A 115 -4.21 -2.11 -10.14
CA TYR A 115 -2.78 -2.33 -10.40
C TYR A 115 -2.42 -3.64 -11.08
N LYS A 116 -3.20 -4.70 -10.90
CA LYS A 116 -2.80 -6.05 -11.34
C LYS A 116 -3.47 -6.55 -12.59
N HIS A 117 -4.49 -5.87 -13.10
CA HIS A 117 -5.34 -6.46 -14.13
C HIS A 117 -4.66 -6.64 -15.50
N GLU A 118 -3.55 -5.95 -15.82
CA GLU A 118 -2.86 -6.16 -17.12
C GLU A 118 -1.31 -6.18 -17.12
N THR A 119 -0.60 -5.82 -16.04
CA THR A 119 0.84 -5.44 -16.11
C THR A 119 1.84 -6.37 -15.43
N TRP A 120 1.50 -7.58 -15.01
CA TRP A 120 2.49 -8.39 -14.27
C TRP A 120 3.59 -9.04 -15.15
N ALA A 121 3.52 -8.95 -16.49
CA ALA A 121 4.41 -9.72 -17.39
C ALA A 121 5.57 -8.96 -18.06
N ASP A 122 5.50 -7.63 -18.27
CA ASP A 122 6.51 -6.91 -19.06
C ASP A 122 7.04 -5.60 -18.45
N TRP A 123 6.38 -5.07 -17.43
CA TRP A 123 6.60 -3.69 -17.03
C TRP A 123 7.80 -3.45 -16.09
N PHE A 124 8.01 -4.29 -15.08
CA PHE A 124 9.08 -4.10 -14.10
C PHE A 124 10.52 -4.32 -14.68
N ARG A 125 10.65 -4.53 -16.00
CA ARG A 125 11.90 -4.86 -16.71
C ARG A 125 12.80 -3.66 -17.06
N GLY A 126 12.33 -2.42 -16.92
CA GLY A 126 13.01 -1.25 -17.49
C GLY A 126 13.78 -0.33 -16.54
N LEU A 127 13.24 0.02 -15.37
CA LEU A 127 13.56 1.32 -14.74
C LEU A 127 14.36 1.27 -13.42
N ILE A 128 14.89 0.10 -13.03
CA ILE A 128 16.02 0.01 -12.09
C ILE A 128 17.34 -0.25 -12.86
N LYS A 129 17.35 -0.07 -14.19
CA LYS A 129 18.59 -0.04 -14.97
C LYS A 129 19.28 1.30 -14.82
N GLY A 130 20.10 1.36 -13.77
CA GLY A 130 21.52 1.70 -13.92
C GLY A 130 21.83 3.19 -13.97
N GLY A 131 22.66 3.61 -13.02
CA GLY A 131 23.25 4.95 -13.02
C GLY A 131 23.96 5.27 -14.34
N ARG A 132 23.69 6.47 -14.83
CA ARG A 132 24.67 7.40 -15.35
C ARG A 132 24.13 8.81 -15.31
#